data_AF-A0A3D2KNH2-F1
#
_entry.id   AF-A0A3D2KNH2-F1
#
_cell.length_a   1.000
_cell.length_b   1.000
_cell.length_c   1.000
_cell.angle_alpha   90.00
_cell.angle_beta   90.00
_cell.angle_gamma   90.00
#
_symmetry.space_group_name_H-M   'P 1'
#
loop_
_entity.id
_entity.type
_entity.pdbx_description
1 polymer ?
#
loop_
_entity_poly.entity_id
_entity_poly.type
_entity_poly.pdbx_seq_one_letter_code
_entity_poly.pdbx_strand_id
1 'polypeptide(L)'
;MGQAKLGRTRGHRRALFRNLVTALFAHERIETTEAKARECRPIAEQLITLAKRGDLHARRQAAAFILDEDVLKRLFDEIGPRYADRSGGYTR
;
A
#
# COMPACT_ATOMS: atom_id res chain seq x y z
N MET A 1 -12.62 -0.19 10.79
CA MET A 1 -13.43 -0.39 9.56
C MET A 1 -13.23 -1.82 9.07
N GLY A 2 -14.30 -2.56 8.82
CA GLY A 2 -14.22 -3.96 8.40
C GLY A 2 -14.02 -4.07 6.89
N GLN A 3 -12.97 -4.78 6.46
CA GLN A 3 -12.73 -5.03 5.04
C GLN A 3 -13.87 -5.83 4.43
N ALA A 4 -14.38 -5.40 3.28
CA ALA A 4 -15.41 -6.14 2.54
C ALA A 4 -14.96 -7.60 2.27
N LYS A 5 -15.90 -8.55 2.30
CA LYS A 5 -15.57 -9.98 2.07
C LYS A 5 -15.06 -10.24 0.65
N LEU A 6 -15.46 -9.44 -0.35
CA LEU A 6 -15.06 -9.57 -1.77
C LEU A 6 -15.21 -11.01 -2.33
N GLY A 7 -16.12 -11.80 -1.75
CA GLY A 7 -16.30 -13.23 -2.08
C GLY A 7 -15.06 -14.10 -1.82
N ARG A 8 -14.14 -13.72 -0.93
CA ARG A 8 -12.86 -14.43 -0.70
C ARG A 8 -12.66 -14.82 0.76
N THR A 9 -11.96 -15.93 0.96
CA THR A 9 -11.45 -16.32 2.28
C THR A 9 -10.42 -15.30 2.78
N ARG A 10 -10.19 -15.24 4.10
CA ARG A 10 -9.27 -14.26 4.71
C ARG A 10 -7.86 -14.32 4.12
N GLY A 11 -7.33 -15.53 3.89
CA GLY A 11 -6.00 -15.73 3.31
C GLY A 11 -5.90 -15.19 1.88
N HIS A 12 -6.83 -15.59 1.02
CA HIS A 12 -6.87 -15.12 -0.38
C HIS A 12 -7.09 -13.61 -0.46
N ARG A 13 -7.94 -13.05 0.40
CA ARG A 13 -8.14 -11.59 0.45
C ARG A 13 -6.86 -10.84 0.86
N ARG A 14 -6.12 -11.35 1.84
CA ARG A 14 -4.82 -10.76 2.22
C ARG A 14 -3.84 -10.80 1.05
N ALA A 15 -3.74 -11.93 0.34
CA ALA A 15 -2.87 -12.05 -0.84
C ALA A 15 -3.28 -11.08 -1.95
N LEU A 16 -4.59 -10.94 -2.24
CA LEU A 16 -5.10 -9.99 -3.23
C LEU A 16 -4.65 -8.56 -2.91
N PHE A 17 -4.83 -8.10 -1.67
CA PHE A 17 -4.44 -6.75 -1.30
C PHE A 17 -2.93 -6.53 -1.33
N ARG A 18 -2.13 -7.53 -0.95
CA ARG A 18 -0.66 -7.46 -1.11
C ARG A 18 -0.29 -7.23 -2.56
N ASN A 19 -0.87 -8.01 -3.47
CA ASN A 19 -0.57 -7.90 -4.90
C ASN A 19 -1.02 -6.55 -5.47
N LEU A 20 -2.23 -6.09 -5.14
CA LEU A 20 -2.74 -4.80 -5.64
C LEU A 20 -1.93 -3.61 -5.15
N VAL A 21 -1.55 -3.60 -3.88
CA VAL A 21 -0.76 -2.51 -3.29
C VAL A 21 0.66 -2.51 -3.85
N THR A 22 1.31 -3.68 -3.97
CA THR A 22 2.63 -3.78 -4.59
C THR A 22 2.57 -3.29 -6.04
N ALA A 23 1.58 -3.71 -6.82
CA ALA A 23 1.40 -3.23 -8.19
C ALA A 23 1.15 -1.72 -8.27
N LEU A 24 0.36 -1.16 -7.34
CA LEU A 24 0.14 0.28 -7.25
C LEU A 24 1.45 1.02 -7.00
N PHE A 25 2.29 0.54 -6.10
CA PHE A 25 3.59 1.18 -5.85
C PHE A 25 4.62 0.92 -6.94
N ALA A 26 4.52 -0.17 -7.70
CA ALA A 26 5.40 -0.48 -8.82
C ALA A 26 5.06 0.31 -10.10
N HIS A 27 3.78 0.66 -10.31
CA HIS A 27 3.33 1.32 -11.54
C HIS A 27 2.73 2.72 -11.32
N GLU A 28 2.64 3.18 -10.07
CA GLU A 28 1.98 4.43 -9.64
C GLU A 28 0.47 4.54 -9.97
N ARG A 29 -0.06 3.65 -10.81
CA ARG A 29 -1.47 3.54 -11.19
C ARG A 29 -1.83 2.08 -11.47
N ILE A 30 -3.03 1.69 -11.08
CA ILE A 30 -3.61 0.38 -11.39
C ILE A 30 -5.06 0.53 -11.85
N GLU A 31 -5.54 -0.47 -12.59
CA GLU A 31 -6.96 -0.61 -12.95
C GLU A 31 -7.53 -1.83 -12.23
N THR A 32 -8.65 -1.65 -11.53
CA THR A 32 -9.31 -2.70 -10.75
C THR A 32 -10.78 -2.34 -10.53
N THR A 33 -11.55 -3.24 -9.94
CA THR A 33 -12.96 -2.98 -9.65
C THR A 33 -13.09 -1.96 -8.52
N GLU A 34 -14.12 -1.12 -8.55
CA GLU A 34 -14.35 -0.07 -7.54
C GLU A 34 -14.30 -0.62 -6.11
N ALA A 35 -14.98 -1.74 -5.85
CA ALA A 35 -14.99 -2.40 -4.55
C ALA A 35 -13.58 -2.85 -4.09
N LYS A 36 -12.68 -3.21 -5.00
CA LYS A 36 -11.29 -3.56 -4.65
C LYS A 36 -10.48 -2.31 -4.39
N ALA A 37 -10.64 -1.27 -5.22
CA ALA A 37 -9.95 0.00 -5.08
C ALA A 37 -10.26 0.66 -3.73
N ARG A 38 -11.54 0.74 -3.36
CA ARG A 38 -11.98 1.35 -2.09
C ARG A 38 -11.36 0.68 -0.86
N GLU A 39 -11.25 -0.64 -0.88
CA GLU A 39 -10.69 -1.41 0.24
C GLU A 39 -9.15 -1.45 0.23
N CYS A 40 -8.53 -1.31 -0.96
CA CYS A 40 -7.08 -1.20 -1.13
C CYS A 40 -6.55 0.16 -0.66
N ARG A 41 -7.34 1.23 -0.84
CA ARG A 41 -6.99 2.62 -0.49
C ARG A 41 -6.42 2.79 0.92
N PRO A 42 -7.11 2.39 2.02
CA PRO A 42 -6.59 2.57 3.36
C PRO A 42 -5.26 1.84 3.61
N ILE A 43 -5.05 0.69 2.96
CA ILE A 43 -3.80 -0.08 3.10
C ILE A 43 -2.64 0.67 2.44
N ALA A 44 -2.86 1.18 1.21
CA ALA A 44 -1.86 1.97 0.51
C ALA A 44 -1.55 3.28 1.27
N GLU A 45 -2.57 3.97 1.79
CA GLU A 45 -2.37 5.20 2.57
C GLU A 45 -1.56 4.97 3.86
N GLN A 46 -1.80 3.86 4.55
CA GLN A 46 -1.01 3.48 5.73
C GLN A 46 0.46 3.22 5.37
N LEU A 47 0.73 2.53 4.27
CA LEU A 47 2.10 2.24 3.84
C LEU A 47 2.85 3.50 3.40
N ILE A 48 2.19 4.44 2.72
CA ILE A 48 2.78 5.76 2.42
C ILE A 48 3.07 6.53 3.71
N THR A 49 2.19 6.45 4.71
CA THR A 49 2.42 7.08 6.02
C THR A 49 3.65 6.49 6.74
N LEU A 50 3.85 5.17 6.66
CA LEU A 50 5.07 4.52 7.15
C LEU A 50 6.30 4.98 6.37
N ALA A 51 6.19 5.08 5.04
CA ALA A 51 7.26 5.58 4.18
C ALA A 51 7.70 7.00 4.56
N LYS A 52 6.74 7.87 4.85
CA LYS A 52 7.00 9.24 5.34
C LYS A 52 7.76 9.26 6.67
N ARG A 53 7.50 8.30 7.57
CA ARG A 53 8.21 8.20 8.85
C ARG A 53 9.69 7.85 8.65
N GLY A 54 10.02 7.06 7.64
CA GLY A 54 11.40 6.80 7.20
C GLY A 54 12.28 5.95 8.13
N ASP A 55 11.84 5.63 9.35
CA ASP A 55 12.64 4.86 10.30
C ASP A 55 12.75 3.37 9.94
N LEU A 56 13.77 2.69 10.52
CA LEU A 56 14.00 1.26 10.30
C LEU A 56 12.78 0.41 10.71
N HIS A 57 12.06 0.83 11.75
CA HIS A 57 10.86 0.15 12.21
C HIS A 57 9.74 0.21 11.16
N ALA A 58 9.54 1.36 10.51
CA ALA A 58 8.58 1.56 9.43
C ALA A 58 8.94 0.71 8.22
N ARG A 59 10.22 0.69 7.84
CA ARG A 59 10.69 -0.18 6.75
C ARG A 59 10.37 -1.65 7.03
N ARG A 60 10.61 -2.14 8.25
CA ARG A 60 10.26 -3.53 8.64
C ARG A 60 8.75 -3.79 8.62
N GLN A 61 7.94 -2.82 9.06
CA GLN A 61 6.47 -2.93 9.02
C GLN A 61 5.96 -3.00 7.57
N ALA A 62 6.50 -2.17 6.67
CA ALA A 62 6.14 -2.18 5.26
C ALA A 62 6.62 -3.46 4.55
N ALA A 63 7.83 -3.94 4.84
CA ALA A 63 8.39 -5.19 4.31
C ALA A 63 7.57 -6.44 4.71
N ALA A 64 6.87 -6.41 5.85
CA ALA A 64 5.96 -7.48 6.23
C ALA A 64 4.75 -7.61 5.27
N PHE A 65 4.47 -6.55 4.49
CA PHE A 65 3.36 -6.50 3.53
C PHE A 65 3.85 -6.57 2.08
N ILE A 66 4.82 -5.72 1.69
CA ILE A 66 5.42 -5.67 0.36
C ILE A 66 6.62 -6.62 0.34
N LEU A 67 6.55 -7.68 -0.47
CA LEU A 67 7.61 -8.70 -0.58
C LEU A 67 8.71 -8.33 -1.58
N ASP A 68 8.41 -7.41 -2.49
CA ASP A 68 9.33 -6.96 -3.52
C ASP A 68 10.22 -5.85 -2.95
N GLU A 69 11.53 -6.10 -2.92
CA GLU A 69 12.53 -5.19 -2.34
C GLU A 69 12.67 -3.91 -3.15
N ASP A 70 12.58 -3.98 -4.48
CA ASP A 70 12.68 -2.81 -5.35
C ASP A 70 11.48 -1.88 -5.15
N VAL A 71 10.29 -2.45 -5.03
CA VAL A 71 9.07 -1.69 -4.73
C VAL A 71 9.13 -1.08 -3.33
N LEU A 72 9.65 -1.81 -2.34
CA LEU A 72 9.84 -1.31 -0.98
C LEU A 72 10.83 -0.13 -0.98
N LYS A 73 11.94 -0.26 -1.68
CA LYS A 73 12.94 0.80 -1.82
C LYS A 73 12.31 2.04 -2.46
N ARG A 74 11.59 1.87 -3.57
CA ARG A 74 10.90 2.96 -4.27
C ARG A 74 9.88 3.67 -3.38
N LEU A 75 9.15 2.91 -2.57
CA LEU A 75 8.18 3.46 -1.63
C LEU A 75 8.85 4.43 -0.62
N PHE A 76 10.01 4.07 -0.07
CA PHE A 76 10.71 4.89 0.93
C PHE A 76 11.59 6.00 0.32
N ASP A 77 12.20 5.74 -0.82
CA ASP A 77 13.20 6.65 -1.40
C ASP A 77 12.56 7.68 -2.34
N GLU A 78 11.43 7.36 -2.98
CA GLU A 78 10.76 8.23 -3.95
C GLU A 78 9.36 8.66 -3.50
N ILE A 79 8.49 7.71 -3.17
CA ILE A 79 7.06 7.99 -2.92
C ILE A 79 6.85 8.68 -1.57
N GLY A 80 7.49 8.20 -0.50
CA GLY A 80 7.39 8.77 0.84
C GLY A 80 7.76 10.25 0.89
N PRO A 81 8.96 10.64 0.42
CA PRO A 81 9.40 12.03 0.35
C PRO A 81 8.48 12.91 -0.51
N ARG A 82 7.96 12.38 -1.62
CA ARG A 82 7.01 13.10 -2.50
C ARG A 82 5.75 13.57 -1.77
N TYR A 83 5.33 12.87 -0.71
CA TYR A 83 4.16 13.20 0.08
C TYR A 83 4.48 13.78 1.48
N ALA A 84 5.72 14.24 1.71
CA ALA A 84 6.17 14.76 3.00
C ALA A 84 5.20 15.80 3.60
N ASP A 85 4.78 16.78 2.80
CA ASP A 85 3.94 17.90 3.26
C ASP A 85 2.43 17.59 3.27
N ARG A 86 2.02 16.44 2.74
CA ARG A 86 0.60 16.08 2.62
C ARG A 86 0.11 15.23 3.79
N SER A 87 -0.95 15.65 4.47
CA SER A 87 -1.54 14.90 5.59
C SER A 87 -2.72 14.02 5.16
N GLY A 88 -2.46 13.02 4.31
CA GLY A 88 -3.44 12.01 3.90
C GLY A 88 -4.05 12.19 2.50
N GLY A 89 -4.89 11.24 2.11
CA GLY A 89 -5.50 11.21 0.77
C GLY A 89 -4.48 11.01 -0.35
N TYR A 90 -3.45 10.18 -0.12
CA TYR A 90 -2.33 10.00 -1.05
C TYR A 90 -2.72 9.28 -2.35
N THR A 91 -3.81 8.51 -2.32
CA THR A 91 -4.30 7.72 -3.45
C THR A 91 -5.70 8.18 -3.83
N ARG A 92 -6.01 8.12 -5.14
CA ARG A 92 -7.28 8.59 -5.73
C ARG A 92 -7.85 7.53 -6.65
#